data_AF-A0A4R7GGS6-F1
#
_entry.id   AF-A0A4R7GGS6-F1
#
_cell.length_a   1.000
_cell.length_b   1.000
_cell.length_c   1.000
_cell.angle_alpha   90.00
_cell.angle_beta   90.00
_cell.angle_gamma   90.00
#
_symmetry.space_group_name_H-M   'P 1'
#
loop_
_entity.id
_entity.type
_entity.pdbx_description
1 polymer ?
#
loop_
_entity_poly.entity_id
_entity_poly.type
_entity_poly.pdbx_seq_one_letter_code
_entity_poly.pdbx_strand_id
1 'polypeptide(L)'
;MEKARQIQTAFGTTNGGKHSVSNDFNLFENALKTALSTAGVKLDNKEKKQFIEAVTTKNPAAEPVVKKVLKESEQPLYGAFRYKGKVVEFEQDGDLRDNENVPLNPAIATSTLIESYFEREVKPHVSDAWINADKRDARDNEIGVVGYEIPFNRHFYVYQPPRDLKEIDADLDAISAEIMALLQEVHS
;
A
#
# COMPACT_ATOMS: atom_id res chain seq x y z
N MET A 1 -2.52 27.73 13.80
CA MET A 1 -1.85 27.73 15.11
C MET A 1 -2.82 27.85 16.28
N GLU A 2 -3.82 28.74 16.23
CA GLU A 2 -4.77 28.94 17.34
C GLU A 2 -5.57 27.68 17.72
N LYS A 3 -6.18 27.01 16.73
CA LYS A 3 -6.90 25.74 16.93
C LYS A 3 -6.05 24.68 17.65
N ALA A 4 -4.78 24.53 17.28
CA ALA A 4 -3.88 23.52 17.85
C ALA A 4 -3.57 23.80 19.34
N ARG A 5 -3.42 25.07 19.72
CA ARG A 5 -3.25 25.47 21.13
C ARG A 5 -4.51 25.17 21.95
N GLN A 6 -5.69 25.46 21.40
CA GLN A 6 -6.97 25.19 22.08
C GLN A 6 -7.17 23.68 22.31
N ILE A 7 -6.85 22.85 21.32
CA ILE A 7 -6.88 21.39 21.44
C ILE A 7 -5.86 20.90 22.49
N GLN A 8 -4.63 21.44 22.48
CA GLN A 8 -3.61 21.07 23.46
C GLN A 8 -4.03 21.41 24.90
N THR A 9 -4.62 22.58 25.12
CA THR A 9 -5.15 22.98 26.43
C THR A 9 -6.29 22.05 26.87
N ALA A 10 -7.18 21.67 25.95
CA ALA A 10 -8.29 20.77 26.24
C ALA A 10 -7.85 19.34 26.56
N PHE A 11 -6.74 18.85 25.96
CA PHE A 11 -6.17 17.54 26.29
C PHE A 11 -5.54 17.49 27.70
N GLY A 12 -4.99 18.61 28.18
CA GLY A 12 -4.41 18.72 29.52
C GLY A 12 -3.38 17.63 29.82
N THR A 13 -3.62 16.87 30.90
CA THR A 13 -2.75 15.78 31.40
C THR A 13 -3.20 14.37 30.97
N THR A 14 -4.15 14.27 30.04
CA THR A 14 -4.66 12.97 29.55
C THR A 14 -3.57 12.21 28.79
N ASN A 15 -3.58 10.88 28.87
CA ASN A 15 -2.69 10.02 28.08
C ASN A 15 -2.90 10.24 26.57
N GLY A 16 -1.80 10.39 25.83
CA GLY A 16 -1.80 10.87 24.43
C GLY A 16 -1.76 12.40 24.30
N GLY A 17 -1.70 13.13 25.41
CA GLY A 17 -1.51 14.57 25.48
C GLY A 17 -0.04 14.98 25.52
N LYS A 18 0.24 16.18 26.05
CA LYS A 18 1.58 16.80 26.01
C LYS A 18 2.66 16.02 26.78
N HIS A 19 2.27 15.25 27.80
CA HIS A 19 3.19 14.72 28.81
C HIS A 19 3.29 13.19 28.85
N SER A 20 2.41 12.47 28.15
CA SER A 20 2.43 11.01 28.13
C SER A 20 1.97 10.47 26.78
N VAL A 21 2.73 9.53 26.25
CA VAL A 21 2.40 8.81 25.02
C VAL A 21 1.30 7.79 25.33
N SER A 22 0.32 7.65 24.43
CA SER A 22 -0.66 6.58 24.46
C SER A 22 -0.31 5.53 23.41
N ASN A 23 -0.33 4.24 23.79
CA ASN A 23 -0.21 3.11 22.87
C ASN A 23 -1.58 2.54 22.46
N ASP A 24 -2.66 3.29 22.71
CA ASP A 24 -4.00 2.94 22.26
C ASP A 24 -4.60 4.14 21.49
N PHE A 25 -4.63 4.00 20.16
CA PHE A 25 -5.18 5.00 19.27
C PHE A 25 -6.70 5.14 19.43
N ASN A 26 -7.41 4.06 19.77
CA ASN A 26 -8.86 4.10 19.95
C ASN A 26 -9.24 4.97 21.16
N LEU A 27 -8.46 4.87 22.26
CA LEU A 27 -8.63 5.77 23.41
C LEU A 27 -8.26 7.21 23.07
N PHE A 28 -7.17 7.41 22.33
CA PHE A 28 -6.76 8.73 21.86
C PHE A 28 -7.83 9.39 20.98
N GLU A 29 -8.43 8.67 20.04
CA GLU A 29 -9.46 9.25 19.17
C GLU A 29 -10.70 9.68 19.97
N ASN A 30 -11.11 8.89 20.96
CA ASN A 30 -12.19 9.27 21.89
C ASN A 30 -11.84 10.52 22.70
N ALA A 31 -10.62 10.60 23.24
CA ALA A 31 -10.13 11.77 23.95
C ALA A 31 -10.07 13.02 23.05
N LEU A 32 -9.60 12.86 21.80
CA LEU A 32 -9.56 13.92 20.79
C LEU A 32 -10.96 14.44 20.48
N LYS A 33 -11.93 13.56 20.29
CA LYS A 33 -13.32 13.93 20.04
C LYS A 33 -13.90 14.76 21.19
N THR A 34 -13.65 14.35 22.43
CA THR A 34 -14.05 15.09 23.63
C THR A 34 -13.37 16.46 23.69
N ALA A 35 -12.05 16.50 23.49
CA ALA A 35 -11.28 17.74 23.52
C ALA A 35 -11.73 18.75 22.45
N LEU A 36 -12.02 18.29 21.22
CA LEU A 36 -12.57 19.12 20.15
C LEU A 36 -13.93 19.71 20.53
N SER A 37 -14.80 18.90 21.15
CA SER A 37 -16.11 19.37 21.64
C SER A 37 -15.97 20.40 22.75
N THR A 38 -15.07 20.20 23.72
CA THR A 38 -14.81 21.15 24.82
C THR A 38 -14.20 22.45 24.33
N ALA A 39 -13.29 22.39 23.35
CA ALA A 39 -12.66 23.56 22.77
C ALA A 39 -13.59 24.31 21.78
N GLY A 40 -14.73 23.74 21.39
CA GLY A 40 -15.60 24.31 20.36
C GLY A 40 -14.93 24.38 18.97
N VAL A 41 -13.92 23.55 18.72
CA VAL A 41 -13.13 23.54 17.49
C VAL A 41 -13.64 22.44 16.57
N LYS A 42 -13.94 22.82 15.33
CA LYS A 42 -14.23 21.87 14.25
C LYS A 42 -13.02 21.78 13.32
N LEU A 43 -12.60 20.54 13.04
CA LEU A 43 -11.62 20.22 12.01
C LEU A 43 -12.36 19.63 10.81
N ASP A 44 -12.02 20.06 9.60
CA ASP A 44 -12.44 19.34 8.39
C ASP A 44 -11.65 18.03 8.21
N ASN A 45 -11.99 17.23 7.20
CA ASN A 45 -11.34 15.93 6.99
C ASN A 45 -9.84 16.05 6.68
N LYS A 46 -9.43 17.11 5.96
CA LYS A 46 -8.03 17.33 5.59
C LYS A 46 -7.22 17.81 6.79
N GLU A 47 -7.77 18.76 7.56
CA GLU A 47 -7.20 19.24 8.82
C GLU A 47 -7.08 18.09 9.83
N LYS A 48 -8.10 17.24 9.98
CA LYS A 48 -8.05 16.09 10.88
C LYS A 48 -6.94 15.12 10.46
N LYS A 49 -6.85 14.77 9.18
CA LYS A 49 -5.79 13.87 8.68
C LYS A 49 -4.40 14.44 8.95
N GLN A 50 -4.18 15.70 8.58
CA GLN A 50 -2.89 16.38 8.78
C GLN A 50 -2.53 16.46 10.27
N PHE A 51 -3.50 16.72 11.14
CA PHE A 51 -3.29 16.76 12.58
C PHE A 51 -2.88 15.39 13.13
N ILE A 52 -3.63 14.33 12.80
CA ILE A 52 -3.33 12.96 13.24
C ILE A 52 -1.94 12.54 12.78
N GLU A 53 -1.62 12.74 11.51
CA GLU A 53 -0.32 12.41 10.93
C GLU A 53 0.85 13.15 11.61
N ALA A 54 0.63 14.40 12.04
CA ALA A 54 1.65 15.18 12.72
C ALA A 54 1.87 14.80 14.19
N VAL A 55 0.87 14.23 14.86
CA VAL A 55 0.92 13.96 16.32
C VAL A 55 0.99 12.48 16.68
N THR A 56 0.89 11.58 15.69
CA THR A 56 0.91 10.14 15.90
C THR A 56 2.02 9.47 15.11
N THR A 57 2.45 8.31 15.59
CA THR A 57 3.47 7.47 14.95
C THR A 57 3.00 6.02 14.98
N LYS A 58 3.39 5.24 13.98
CA LYS A 58 3.09 3.81 13.93
C LYS A 58 3.88 3.06 15.01
N ASN A 59 3.20 2.21 15.79
CA ASN A 59 3.81 1.37 16.81
C ASN A 59 3.26 -0.06 16.67
N PRO A 60 4.07 -1.05 16.26
CA PRO A 60 3.62 -2.44 16.11
C PRO A 60 3.16 -3.11 17.42
N ALA A 61 3.59 -2.60 18.58
CA ALA A 61 3.20 -3.11 19.89
C ALA A 61 1.98 -2.39 20.49
N ALA A 62 1.37 -1.46 19.76
CA ALA A 62 0.17 -0.75 20.19
C ALA A 62 -1.09 -1.62 20.06
N GLU A 63 -2.17 -1.20 20.73
CA GLU A 63 -3.48 -1.81 20.51
C GLU A 63 -3.93 -1.60 19.06
N PRO A 64 -4.52 -2.62 18.41
CA PRO A 64 -4.97 -2.52 17.03
C PRO A 64 -6.08 -1.47 16.89
N VAL A 65 -6.04 -0.72 15.80
CA VAL A 65 -7.00 0.36 15.54
C VAL A 65 -8.28 -0.23 14.96
N VAL A 66 -9.42 0.03 15.60
CA VAL A 66 -10.73 -0.44 15.14
C VAL A 66 -11.32 0.56 14.15
N LYS A 67 -11.43 0.16 12.89
CA LYS A 67 -12.04 0.98 11.84
C LYS A 67 -13.55 1.03 11.96
N LYS A 68 -14.19 -0.11 12.19
CA LYS A 68 -15.65 -0.21 12.42
C LYS A 68 -16.04 -1.47 13.19
N VAL A 69 -17.17 -1.40 13.88
CA VAL A 69 -17.83 -2.56 14.48
C VAL A 69 -18.80 -3.16 13.47
N LEU A 70 -18.69 -4.46 13.25
CA LEU A 70 -19.51 -5.23 12.32
C LEU A 70 -20.67 -5.90 13.06
N LYS A 71 -21.81 -6.08 12.38
CA LYS A 71 -23.00 -6.79 12.90
C LYS A 71 -23.09 -8.24 12.40
N GLU A 72 -22.12 -8.67 11.62
CA GLU A 72 -22.05 -10.01 11.05
C GLU A 72 -21.28 -10.97 11.95
N SER A 73 -21.31 -12.26 11.57
CA SER A 73 -20.49 -13.30 12.18
C SER A 73 -19.01 -13.02 11.96
N GLU A 74 -18.18 -13.54 12.85
CA GLU A 74 -16.73 -13.52 12.69
C GLU A 74 -16.31 -14.27 11.42
N GLN A 75 -15.52 -13.58 10.58
CA GLN A 75 -14.92 -14.09 9.34
C GLN A 75 -13.47 -13.57 9.22
N PRO A 76 -12.51 -14.20 9.94
CA PRO A 76 -11.14 -13.70 10.02
C PRO A 76 -10.45 -13.63 8.65
N LEU A 77 -10.76 -14.58 7.76
CA LEU A 77 -10.24 -14.65 6.40
C LEU A 77 -10.56 -13.40 5.56
N TYR A 78 -11.65 -12.71 5.90
CA TYR A 78 -12.16 -11.54 5.20
C TYR A 78 -12.12 -10.26 6.05
N GLY A 79 -11.34 -10.27 7.14
CA GLY A 79 -11.10 -9.07 7.94
C GLY A 79 -12.13 -8.78 9.04
N ALA A 80 -13.03 -9.71 9.32
CA ALA A 80 -14.00 -9.60 10.41
C ALA A 80 -13.53 -10.42 11.62
N PHE A 81 -12.95 -9.74 12.62
CA PHE A 81 -12.32 -10.39 13.78
C PHE A 81 -13.12 -10.19 15.05
N ARG A 82 -13.12 -11.17 15.96
CA ARG A 82 -13.63 -10.98 17.31
C ARG A 82 -12.60 -10.24 18.17
N TYR A 83 -13.01 -9.10 18.70
CA TYR A 83 -12.17 -8.26 19.53
C TYR A 83 -13.01 -7.60 20.64
N LYS A 84 -12.58 -7.74 21.89
CA LYS A 84 -13.24 -7.19 23.10
C LYS A 84 -14.76 -7.46 23.13
N GLY A 85 -15.17 -8.67 22.75
CA GLY A 85 -16.57 -9.13 22.79
C GLY A 85 -17.45 -8.70 21.60
N LYS A 86 -16.89 -8.02 20.60
CA LYS A 86 -17.59 -7.59 19.37
C LYS A 86 -16.86 -8.10 18.13
N VAL A 87 -17.55 -8.17 17.00
CA VAL A 87 -16.90 -8.39 15.69
C VAL A 87 -16.54 -7.02 15.11
N VAL A 88 -15.30 -6.87 14.66
CA VAL A 88 -14.76 -5.59 14.17
C VAL A 88 -13.95 -5.79 12.90
N GLU A 89 -13.86 -4.73 12.10
CA GLU A 89 -12.84 -4.59 11.06
C GLU A 89 -11.74 -3.66 11.59
N PHE A 90 -10.50 -4.09 11.53
CA PHE A 90 -9.34 -3.27 11.90
C PHE A 90 -8.96 -2.31 10.77
N GLU A 91 -8.33 -1.20 11.13
CA GLU A 91 -7.75 -0.29 10.15
C GLU A 91 -6.53 -0.93 9.49
N GLN A 92 -6.53 -0.92 8.16
CA GLN A 92 -5.44 -1.48 7.36
C GLN A 92 -4.29 -0.48 7.28
N ASP A 93 -3.07 -0.96 7.46
CA ASP A 93 -1.89 -0.17 7.10
C ASP A 93 -1.72 -0.15 5.58
N GLY A 94 -1.83 1.03 4.97
CA GLY A 94 -1.65 1.22 3.54
C GLY A 94 -0.25 0.85 3.04
N ASP A 95 0.77 0.96 3.88
CA ASP A 95 2.16 0.67 3.52
C ASP A 95 2.46 -0.84 3.53
N LEU A 96 1.60 -1.65 4.17
CA LEU A 96 1.72 -3.10 4.26
C LEU A 96 0.76 -3.83 3.30
N ARG A 97 0.07 -3.09 2.42
CA ARG A 97 -0.80 -3.70 1.41
C ARG A 97 0.02 -4.33 0.31
N ASP A 98 -0.25 -5.60 0.04
CA ASP A 98 0.35 -6.33 -1.07
C ASP A 98 -0.71 -7.07 -1.89
N ASN A 99 -0.32 -7.53 -3.08
CA ASN A 99 -1.16 -8.36 -3.95
C ASN A 99 -0.42 -9.62 -4.36
N GLU A 100 -1.14 -10.74 -4.36
CA GLU A 100 -0.62 -12.03 -4.77
C GLU A 100 -1.05 -12.38 -6.19
N ASN A 101 -0.12 -12.89 -7.00
CA ASN A 101 -0.42 -13.43 -8.32
C ASN A 101 -0.74 -14.91 -8.23
N VAL A 102 -2.04 -15.23 -8.17
CA VAL A 102 -2.52 -16.61 -8.03
C VAL A 102 -2.76 -17.22 -9.43
N PRO A 103 -2.11 -18.34 -9.79
CA PRO A 103 -2.35 -19.00 -11.06
C PRO A 103 -3.81 -19.46 -11.19
N LEU A 104 -4.49 -19.03 -12.27
CA LEU A 104 -5.87 -19.41 -12.56
C LEU A 104 -6.02 -20.91 -12.79
N ASN A 105 -7.05 -21.49 -12.20
CA ASN A 105 -7.46 -22.86 -12.43
C ASN A 105 -8.95 -22.91 -12.79
N PRO A 106 -9.30 -23.06 -14.08
CA PRO A 106 -10.69 -23.09 -14.54
C PRO A 106 -11.53 -24.25 -13.99
N ALA A 107 -10.91 -25.26 -13.36
CA ALA A 107 -11.61 -26.41 -12.81
C ALA A 107 -12.21 -26.14 -11.41
N ILE A 108 -11.86 -25.03 -10.75
CA ILE A 108 -12.33 -24.67 -9.41
C ILE A 108 -12.81 -23.22 -9.38
N ALA A 109 -13.70 -22.90 -8.44
CA ALA A 109 -14.17 -21.53 -8.23
C ALA A 109 -13.01 -20.62 -7.78
N THR A 110 -13.02 -19.37 -8.25
CA THR A 110 -11.95 -18.39 -7.96
C THR A 110 -11.82 -18.12 -6.46
N SER A 111 -12.94 -18.09 -5.72
CA SER A 111 -12.91 -17.94 -4.26
C SER A 111 -12.13 -19.08 -3.59
N THR A 112 -12.43 -20.34 -3.91
CA THR A 112 -11.71 -21.50 -3.36
C THR A 112 -10.23 -21.49 -3.75
N LEU A 113 -9.92 -21.10 -4.99
CA LEU A 113 -8.54 -20.96 -5.45
C LEU A 113 -7.77 -19.93 -4.61
N ILE A 114 -8.34 -18.74 -4.40
CA ILE A 114 -7.72 -17.66 -3.62
C ILE A 114 -7.60 -18.05 -2.14
N GLU A 115 -8.66 -18.56 -1.52
CA GLU A 115 -8.65 -18.98 -0.12
C GLU A 115 -7.60 -20.07 0.13
N SER A 116 -7.51 -21.07 -0.74
CA SER A 116 -6.53 -22.15 -0.62
C SER A 116 -5.08 -21.68 -0.84
N TYR A 117 -4.86 -20.73 -1.75
CA TYR A 117 -3.55 -20.11 -1.93
C TYR A 117 -3.17 -19.28 -0.71
N PHE A 118 -4.09 -18.46 -0.19
CA PHE A 118 -3.87 -17.61 0.96
C PHE A 118 -3.46 -18.42 2.21
N GLU A 119 -4.16 -19.51 2.51
CA GLU A 119 -3.85 -20.37 3.65
C GLU A 119 -2.50 -21.09 3.50
N ARG A 120 -2.09 -21.41 2.27
CA ARG A 120 -0.86 -22.17 2.00
C ARG A 120 0.39 -21.27 1.92
N GLU A 121 0.29 -20.15 1.23
CA GLU A 121 1.44 -19.31 0.87
C GLU A 121 1.50 -18.01 1.67
N VAL A 122 0.37 -17.40 2.05
CA VAL A 122 0.37 -16.07 2.68
C VAL A 122 0.37 -16.17 4.20
N LYS A 123 -0.65 -16.84 4.74
CA LYS A 123 -0.92 -16.90 6.19
C LYS A 123 0.23 -17.46 7.04
N PRO A 124 1.04 -18.45 6.58
CA PRO A 124 2.19 -18.93 7.33
C PRO A 124 3.32 -17.88 7.47
N HIS A 125 3.38 -16.91 6.57
CA HIS A 125 4.40 -15.85 6.57
C HIS A 125 3.89 -14.56 7.19
N VAL A 126 2.61 -14.25 7.02
CA VAL A 126 1.96 -13.03 7.52
C VAL A 126 0.67 -13.42 8.26
N SER A 127 0.80 -13.67 9.57
CA SER A 127 -0.29 -14.22 10.39
C SER A 127 -1.48 -13.28 10.59
N ASP A 128 -1.26 -11.98 10.47
CA ASP A 128 -2.25 -10.92 10.61
C ASP A 128 -2.82 -10.44 9.27
N ALA A 129 -2.48 -11.10 8.15
CA ALA A 129 -3.07 -10.81 6.86
C ALA A 129 -4.53 -11.31 6.76
N TRP A 130 -5.31 -10.68 5.89
CA TRP A 130 -6.64 -11.15 5.47
C TRP A 130 -6.94 -10.72 4.04
N ILE A 131 -7.90 -11.39 3.42
CA ILE A 131 -8.31 -11.16 2.03
C ILE A 131 -9.24 -9.94 1.97
N ASN A 132 -8.96 -9.03 1.04
CA ASN A 132 -9.85 -7.91 0.76
C ASN A 132 -10.98 -8.33 -0.20
N ALA A 133 -12.15 -8.69 0.34
CA ALA A 133 -13.33 -9.12 -0.43
C ALA A 133 -14.03 -7.99 -1.22
N ASP A 134 -13.64 -6.73 -1.02
CA ASP A 134 -14.16 -5.59 -1.79
C ASP A 134 -13.52 -5.50 -3.18
N LYS A 135 -12.37 -6.16 -3.38
CA LYS A 135 -11.71 -6.23 -4.68
C LYS A 135 -12.32 -7.35 -5.50
N ARG A 136 -13.08 -6.94 -6.52
CA ARG A 136 -13.82 -7.84 -7.40
C ARG A 136 -13.51 -7.57 -8.85
N ASP A 137 -13.58 -8.62 -9.66
CA ASP A 137 -13.43 -8.52 -11.09
C ASP A 137 -14.67 -7.85 -11.70
N ALA A 138 -14.46 -7.01 -12.71
CA ALA A 138 -15.54 -6.28 -13.35
C ALA A 138 -16.47 -7.15 -14.20
N ARG A 139 -16.03 -8.35 -14.61
CA ARG A 139 -16.76 -9.23 -15.54
C ARG A 139 -17.64 -10.23 -14.83
N ASP A 140 -17.14 -10.88 -13.79
CA ASP A 140 -17.83 -11.95 -13.07
C ASP A 140 -18.18 -11.58 -11.61
N ASN A 141 -17.67 -10.45 -11.10
CA ASN A 141 -17.87 -9.99 -9.73
C ASN A 141 -17.35 -10.97 -8.66
N GLU A 142 -16.49 -11.93 -9.03
CA GLU A 142 -15.77 -12.79 -8.10
C GLU A 142 -14.64 -12.02 -7.41
N ILE A 143 -14.11 -12.57 -6.31
CA ILE A 143 -13.03 -11.95 -5.53
C ILE A 143 -11.73 -11.99 -6.34
N GLY A 144 -10.96 -10.91 -6.29
CA GLY A 144 -9.72 -10.76 -7.05
C GLY A 144 -9.94 -10.03 -8.37
N VAL A 145 -8.86 -9.86 -9.15
CA VAL A 145 -8.91 -9.29 -10.50
C VAL A 145 -8.19 -10.24 -11.43
N VAL A 146 -8.89 -10.68 -12.48
CA VAL A 146 -8.36 -11.66 -13.43
C VAL A 146 -7.56 -10.92 -14.51
N GLY A 147 -6.25 -11.17 -14.54
CA GLY A 147 -5.34 -10.63 -15.53
C GLY A 147 -4.66 -11.73 -16.35
N TYR A 148 -4.29 -11.41 -17.59
CA TYR A 148 -3.42 -12.25 -18.41
C TYR A 148 -2.12 -11.50 -18.66
N GLU A 149 -1.00 -12.13 -18.37
CA GLU A 149 0.32 -11.64 -18.76
C GLU A 149 0.83 -12.46 -19.94
N ILE A 150 1.30 -11.78 -20.98
CA ILE A 150 2.06 -12.41 -22.07
C ILE A 150 3.52 -12.06 -21.79
N PRO A 151 4.35 -13.00 -21.30
CA PRO A 151 5.74 -12.69 -20.95
C PRO A 151 6.56 -12.60 -22.23
N PHE A 152 6.49 -11.43 -22.88
CA PHE A 152 7.09 -11.20 -24.18
C PHE A 152 8.59 -11.48 -24.18
N ASN A 153 9.30 -11.02 -23.15
CA ASN A 153 10.74 -11.25 -23.02
C ASN A 153 11.08 -12.73 -22.83
N ARG A 154 10.21 -13.53 -22.20
CA ARG A 154 10.49 -14.96 -22.02
C ARG A 154 10.36 -15.75 -23.33
N HIS A 155 9.39 -15.38 -24.17
CA HIS A 155 9.05 -16.15 -25.36
C HIS A 155 9.58 -15.57 -26.67
N PHE A 156 9.79 -14.26 -26.74
CA PHE A 156 10.15 -13.55 -27.97
C PHE A 156 11.49 -12.82 -27.88
N TYR A 157 12.18 -12.85 -26.72
CA TYR A 157 13.54 -12.33 -26.66
C TYR A 157 14.47 -13.27 -27.43
N VAL A 158 14.90 -12.79 -28.59
CA VAL A 158 16.02 -13.39 -29.32
C VAL A 158 17.25 -12.57 -28.95
N TYR A 159 18.21 -13.21 -28.27
CA TYR A 159 19.50 -12.58 -28.01
C TYR A 159 20.13 -12.15 -29.33
N GLN A 160 20.32 -10.84 -29.50
CA GLN A 160 21.10 -10.30 -30.60
C GLN A 160 22.52 -10.10 -30.10
N PRO A 161 23.50 -10.87 -30.63
CA PRO A 161 24.89 -10.61 -30.30
C PRO A 161 25.27 -9.18 -30.74
N PRO A 162 26.18 -8.52 -30.01
CA PRO A 162 26.75 -7.25 -30.46
C PRO A 162 27.36 -7.38 -31.87
N ARG A 163 27.42 -6.27 -32.61
CA ARG A 163 28.10 -6.21 -33.92
C ARG A 163 29.58 -6.59 -33.76
N ASP A 164 30.17 -7.13 -34.83
CA ASP A 164 31.58 -7.50 -34.84
C ASP A 164 32.47 -6.26 -34.67
N LEU A 165 33.58 -6.40 -33.94
CA LEU A 165 34.52 -5.29 -33.73
C LEU A 165 35.07 -4.73 -35.04
N LYS A 166 35.29 -5.57 -36.06
CA LYS A 166 35.78 -5.12 -37.37
C LYS A 166 34.78 -4.21 -38.08
N GLU A 167 33.48 -4.45 -37.91
CA GLU A 167 32.44 -3.57 -38.46
C GLU A 167 32.42 -2.23 -37.73
N ILE A 168 32.66 -2.24 -36.42
CA ILE A 168 32.78 -1.01 -35.62
C ILE A 168 34.01 -0.22 -36.07
N ASP A 169 35.17 -0.86 -36.24
CA ASP A 169 36.39 -0.20 -36.70
C ASP A 169 36.21 0.39 -38.10
N ALA A 170 35.59 -0.35 -39.03
CA ALA A 170 35.31 0.13 -40.38
C ALA A 170 34.36 1.33 -40.40
N ASP A 171 33.30 1.32 -39.58
CA ASP A 171 32.39 2.46 -39.44
C ASP A 171 33.13 3.68 -38.85
N LEU A 172 33.99 3.47 -37.85
CA LEU A 172 34.79 4.54 -37.23
C LEU A 172 35.78 5.17 -38.21
N ASP A 173 36.45 4.34 -39.02
CA ASP A 173 37.38 4.82 -40.07
C ASP A 173 36.63 5.60 -41.15
N ALA A 174 35.45 5.14 -41.56
CA ALA A 174 34.61 5.83 -42.55
C ALA A 174 34.14 7.21 -42.04
N ILE A 175 33.63 7.27 -40.81
CA ILE A 175 33.22 8.53 -40.17
C ILE A 175 34.44 9.46 -39.99
N SER A 176 35.60 8.92 -39.59
CA SER A 176 36.82 9.72 -39.44
C SER A 176 37.29 10.31 -40.77
N ALA A 177 37.21 9.55 -41.86
CA ALA A 177 37.53 10.04 -43.20
C ALA A 177 36.56 11.14 -43.66
N GLU A 178 35.26 10.99 -43.39
CA GLU A 178 34.24 12.00 -43.69
C GLU A 178 34.50 13.31 -42.91
N ILE A 179 34.78 13.21 -41.61
CA ILE A 179 35.10 14.37 -40.77
C ILE A 179 36.36 15.09 -41.29
N MET A 180 37.39 14.34 -41.66
CA MET A 180 38.62 14.93 -42.21
C MET A 180 38.38 15.65 -43.54
N ALA A 181 37.52 15.10 -44.41
CA ALA A 181 37.14 15.76 -45.66
C ALA A 181 36.40 17.09 -45.40
N LEU A 182 35.42 17.09 -44.50
CA LEU A 182 34.68 18.30 -44.11
C LEU A 182 35.59 19.38 -43.50
N LEU A 183 36.56 18.98 -42.67
CA LEU A 183 37.52 19.93 -42.08
C LEU A 183 38.45 20.54 -43.14
N GLN A 184 38.82 19.79 -44.18
CA GLN A 184 39.63 20.32 -45.29
C GLN A 184 38.85 21.33 -46.14
N GLU A 185 37.56 21.13 -46.35
CA GLU A 185 36.70 22.07 -47.07
C GLU A 185 36.53 23.42 -46.35
N VAL A 186 36.61 23.45 -45.01
CA VAL A 186 36.47 24.68 -44.20
C VAL A 186 37.80 25.47 -44.08
N HIS A 187 38.93 24.83 -44.35
CA HIS A 187 40.27 25.44 -44.27
C HIS A 187 40.86 25.85 -45.63
N SER A 188 40.11 25.69 -46.72
CA SER A 188 40.40 26.28 -48.05
C SER A 188 39.52 27.50 -48.31
#